data_AF-A0A973D385-F1
#
_entry.id   AF-A0A973D385-F1
#
_cell.length_a   1.000
_cell.length_b   1.000
_cell.length_c   1.000
_cell.angle_alpha   90.00
_cell.angle_beta   90.00
_cell.angle_gamma   90.00
#
_symmetry.space_group_name_H-M   'P 1'
#
loop_
_entity.id
_entity.type
_entity.pdbx_description
1 polymer ?
#
loop_
_entity_poly.entity_id
_entity_poly.type
_entity_poly.pdbx_seq_one_letter_code
_entity_poly.pdbx_strand_id
1 'polypeptide(L)'
;MYTVTKDIQLPCTVTGSWPRPKWFDDSMWGRPLDTCMMDTNFREKYQDALATVISDEDRAGLDILTHGDLHCDNDMAGRSWHHYPLQRWAGFDGDHLQS
;
A
#
# COMPACT_ATOMS: atom_id res chain seq x y z
N MET A 1 23.49 -2.25 30.98
CA MET A 1 22.28 -3.04 30.63
C MET A 1 21.10 -2.07 30.61
N TYR A 2 20.33 -2.01 29.54
CA TYR A 2 19.13 -1.15 29.45
C TYR A 2 18.01 -1.74 30.32
N THR A 3 17.42 -0.95 31.21
CA THR A 3 16.43 -1.42 32.21
C THR A 3 15.06 -0.76 32.09
N VAL A 4 14.94 0.33 31.33
CA VAL A 4 13.72 1.15 31.25
C VAL A 4 12.52 0.34 30.73
N THR A 5 12.75 -0.62 29.83
CA THR A 5 11.71 -1.42 29.17
C THR A 5 11.80 -2.92 29.47
N LYS A 6 12.43 -3.29 30.60
CA LYS A 6 12.85 -4.68 30.91
C LYS A 6 11.74 -5.73 30.81
N ASP A 7 10.49 -5.34 31.02
CA ASP A 7 9.33 -6.23 30.99
C ASP A 7 8.19 -5.65 30.11
N ILE A 8 8.54 -4.77 29.17
CA ILE A 8 7.60 -4.14 28.24
C ILE A 8 7.81 -4.73 26.85
N GLN A 9 6.74 -5.25 26.24
CA GLN A 9 6.75 -5.63 24.82
C GLN A 9 6.85 -4.37 23.96
N LEU A 10 7.83 -4.34 23.05
CA LEU A 10 8.06 -3.23 22.13
C LEU A 10 7.88 -3.72 20.69
N PRO A 11 6.62 -3.93 20.24
CA PRO A 11 6.37 -4.44 18.91
C PRO A 11 6.89 -3.47 17.84
N CYS A 12 7.50 -4.03 16.80
CA CYS A 12 8.06 -3.32 15.68
C CYS A 12 7.11 -3.34 14.47
N THR A 13 6.98 -2.20 13.81
CA THR A 13 6.18 -2.02 12.60
C THR A 13 6.74 -0.85 11.78
N VAL A 14 6.14 -0.60 10.63
CA VAL A 14 6.44 0.54 9.75
C VAL A 14 5.18 1.38 9.54
N THR A 15 5.33 2.57 8.97
CA THR A 15 4.22 3.52 8.79
C THR A 15 3.18 3.10 7.75
N GLY A 16 3.51 2.21 6.81
CA GLY A 16 2.56 1.72 5.80
C GLY A 16 3.17 1.46 4.43
N SER A 17 3.70 2.48 3.78
CA SER A 17 4.17 2.38 2.38
C SER A 17 5.49 1.63 2.22
N TRP A 18 5.62 0.85 1.14
CA TRP A 18 6.87 0.21 0.73
C TRP A 18 7.26 0.58 -0.70
N PRO A 19 8.56 0.52 -1.06
CA PRO A 19 8.98 0.71 -2.44
C PRO A 19 8.29 -0.29 -3.37
N ARG A 20 7.59 0.22 -4.36
CA ARG A 20 6.94 -0.60 -5.38
C ARG A 20 7.99 -1.30 -6.25
N PRO A 21 7.93 -2.64 -6.42
CA PRO A 21 8.81 -3.34 -7.34
C PRO A 21 8.65 -2.80 -8.77
N LYS A 22 9.76 -2.61 -9.50
CA LYS A 22 9.74 -2.00 -10.84
C LYS A 22 8.88 -2.74 -11.88
N TRP A 23 8.65 -4.03 -11.67
CA TRP A 23 7.82 -4.87 -12.55
C TRP A 23 6.32 -4.75 -12.25
N PHE A 24 5.93 -4.16 -11.11
CA PHE A 24 4.56 -3.75 -10.86
C PHE A 24 4.38 -2.31 -11.33
N ASP A 25 4.23 -2.14 -12.64
CA ASP A 25 4.15 -0.85 -13.33
C ASP A 25 2.72 -0.38 -13.60
N ASP A 26 1.71 -1.13 -13.12
CA ASP A 26 0.30 -0.77 -13.27
C ASP A 26 -0.19 0.18 -12.16
N SER A 27 -1.24 0.96 -12.45
CA SER A 27 -1.94 1.82 -11.49
C SER A 27 -3.45 1.61 -11.61
N MET A 28 -4.19 2.08 -10.60
CA MET A 28 -5.65 1.98 -10.62
C MET A 28 -6.26 2.96 -11.61
N TRP A 29 -5.61 4.12 -11.80
CA TRP A 29 -6.10 5.21 -12.65
C TRP A 29 -7.50 5.65 -12.22
N GLY A 30 -7.69 5.84 -10.90
CA GLY A 30 -8.98 6.17 -10.30
C GLY A 30 -10.03 5.06 -10.29
N ARG A 31 -9.77 3.88 -10.89
CA ARG A 31 -10.70 2.75 -10.84
C ARG A 31 -10.81 2.19 -9.42
N PRO A 32 -11.99 1.71 -8.99
CA PRO A 32 -12.13 0.93 -7.76
C PRO A 32 -11.23 -0.33 -7.74
N LEU A 33 -10.79 -0.77 -6.54
CA LEU A 33 -9.88 -1.91 -6.41
C LEU A 33 -10.52 -3.20 -6.95
N ASP A 34 -11.79 -3.44 -6.64
CA ASP A 34 -12.55 -4.58 -7.18
C ASP A 34 -12.55 -4.61 -8.71
N THR A 35 -12.70 -3.45 -9.35
CA THR A 35 -12.62 -3.29 -10.82
C THR A 35 -11.21 -3.59 -11.33
N CYS A 36 -10.17 -3.12 -10.64
CA CYS A 36 -8.78 -3.44 -10.99
C CYS A 36 -8.50 -4.94 -10.87
N MET A 37 -9.06 -5.61 -9.86
CA MET A 37 -8.90 -7.04 -9.62
C MET A 37 -9.61 -7.94 -10.66
N MET A 38 -10.45 -7.36 -11.52
CA MET A 38 -11.03 -8.05 -12.69
C MET A 38 -10.04 -8.14 -13.86
N ASP A 39 -9.02 -7.27 -13.90
CA ASP A 39 -7.91 -7.34 -14.86
C ASP A 39 -6.86 -8.35 -14.36
N THR A 40 -6.60 -9.38 -15.16
CA THR A 40 -5.66 -10.45 -14.79
C THR A 40 -4.24 -9.92 -14.60
N ASN A 41 -3.80 -8.98 -15.42
CA ASN A 41 -2.43 -8.44 -15.34
C ASN A 41 -2.24 -7.63 -14.05
N PHE A 42 -3.21 -6.75 -13.74
CA PHE A 42 -3.18 -5.98 -12.50
C PHE A 42 -3.23 -6.90 -11.30
N ARG A 43 -4.18 -7.85 -11.28
CA ARG A 43 -4.39 -8.75 -10.15
C ARG A 43 -3.15 -9.58 -9.84
N GLU A 44 -2.55 -10.20 -10.85
CA GLU A 44 -1.37 -11.05 -10.67
C GLU A 44 -0.19 -10.22 -10.16
N LYS A 45 0.13 -9.10 -10.81
CA LYS A 45 1.23 -8.23 -10.36
C LYS A 45 0.99 -7.67 -8.96
N TYR A 46 -0.23 -7.24 -8.64
CA TYR A 46 -0.58 -6.72 -7.31
C TYR A 46 -0.41 -7.79 -6.23
N GLN A 47 -0.89 -9.02 -6.48
CA GLN A 47 -0.76 -10.13 -5.55
C GLN A 47 0.70 -10.54 -5.36
N ASP A 48 1.47 -10.64 -6.43
CA ASP A 48 2.90 -10.96 -6.38
C ASP A 48 3.68 -9.87 -5.61
N ALA A 49 3.34 -8.60 -5.83
CA ALA A 49 4.04 -7.48 -5.19
C ALA A 49 3.72 -7.43 -3.70
N LEU A 50 2.45 -7.65 -3.34
CA LEU A 50 2.02 -7.77 -1.96
C LEU A 50 2.70 -8.95 -1.25
N ALA A 51 2.78 -10.11 -1.89
CA ALA A 51 3.46 -11.28 -1.35
C ALA A 51 4.97 -11.03 -1.13
N THR A 52 5.61 -10.31 -2.04
CA THR A 52 7.02 -9.89 -1.91
C THR A 52 7.21 -9.00 -0.69
N VAL A 53 6.41 -7.93 -0.55
CA VAL A 53 6.50 -6.99 0.58
C VAL A 53 6.25 -7.69 1.91
N ILE A 54 5.17 -8.47 2.02
CA ILE A 54 4.85 -9.21 3.24
C ILE A 54 5.99 -10.19 3.60
N SER A 55 6.57 -10.87 2.61
CA SER A 55 7.70 -11.79 2.86
C SER A 55 8.94 -11.06 3.35
N ASP A 56 9.24 -9.88 2.81
CA ASP A 56 10.39 -9.08 3.26
C ASP A 56 10.18 -8.52 4.67
N GLU A 57 8.97 -8.07 4.99
CA GLU A 57 8.59 -7.62 6.33
C GLU A 57 8.67 -8.75 7.38
N ASP A 58 8.16 -9.95 7.05
CA ASP A 58 8.24 -11.14 7.91
C ASP A 58 9.70 -11.58 8.12
N ARG A 59 10.50 -11.60 7.05
CA ARG A 59 11.94 -11.90 7.13
C ARG A 59 12.73 -10.86 7.92
N ALA A 60 12.28 -9.61 7.93
CA ALA A 60 12.85 -8.54 8.75
C ALA A 60 12.47 -8.66 10.24
N GLY A 61 11.49 -9.51 10.58
CA GLY A 61 11.04 -9.73 11.95
C GLY A 61 10.12 -8.63 12.47
N LEU A 62 9.32 -7.99 11.60
CA LEU A 62 8.28 -7.07 12.03
C LEU A 62 7.12 -7.81 12.70
N ASP A 63 6.59 -7.25 13.78
CA ASP A 63 5.49 -7.86 14.55
C ASP A 63 4.12 -7.54 13.93
N ILE A 64 3.99 -6.36 13.30
CA ILE A 64 2.76 -5.90 12.65
C ILE A 64 3.12 -5.52 11.21
N LEU A 65 2.58 -6.28 10.27
CA LEU A 65 2.88 -6.17 8.84
C LEU A 65 1.93 -5.18 8.15
N THR A 66 2.38 -4.62 7.03
CA THR A 66 1.60 -3.69 6.20
C THR A 66 1.44 -4.23 4.77
N HIS A 67 0.51 -3.64 4.01
CA HIS A 67 0.32 -4.00 2.59
C HIS A 67 1.11 -3.09 1.62
N GLY A 68 1.98 -2.21 2.13
CA GLY A 68 2.87 -1.38 1.31
C GLY A 68 2.22 -0.29 0.45
N ASP A 69 0.96 0.08 0.70
CA ASP A 69 0.18 1.01 -0.14
C ASP A 69 0.17 0.67 -1.64
N LEU A 70 0.40 -0.61 -1.97
CA LEU A 70 0.53 -1.07 -3.35
C LEU A 70 -0.78 -1.03 -4.14
N HIS A 71 -1.91 -0.88 -3.46
CA HIS A 71 -3.19 -0.68 -4.12
C HIS A 71 -3.34 0.76 -4.64
N CYS A 72 -2.65 1.77 -4.08
CA CYS A 72 -2.76 3.16 -4.54
C CYS A 72 -2.08 3.37 -5.91
N ASP A 73 -2.32 4.51 -6.55
CA ASP A 73 -1.64 4.87 -7.81
C ASP A 73 -0.12 5.06 -7.61
N ASN A 74 0.68 4.75 -8.64
CA ASN A 74 2.14 4.90 -8.62
C ASN A 74 2.55 6.37 -8.76
N ASP A 75 2.33 7.11 -7.69
CA ASP A 75 2.43 8.56 -7.66
C ASP A 75 3.64 9.04 -6.85
N MET A 76 4.27 10.13 -7.30
CA MET A 76 5.44 10.69 -6.60
C MET A 76 5.04 11.44 -5.33
N ALA A 77 5.93 11.43 -4.33
CA ALA A 77 5.86 12.23 -3.11
C ALA A 77 4.63 11.98 -2.21
N GLY A 78 4.11 10.75 -2.14
CA GLY A 78 3.03 10.39 -1.21
C GLY A 78 1.67 10.99 -1.57
N ARG A 79 1.49 11.48 -2.79
CA ARG A 79 0.18 11.90 -3.31
C ARG A 79 -0.82 10.75 -3.36
N SER A 80 -0.32 9.54 -3.61
CA SER A 80 -1.12 8.34 -3.80
C SER A 80 -2.06 8.04 -2.62
N TRP A 81 -1.59 8.10 -1.37
CA TRP A 81 -2.41 7.73 -0.21
C TRP A 81 -3.45 8.78 0.18
N HIS A 82 -3.18 10.08 -0.03
CA HIS A 82 -4.16 11.14 0.23
C HIS A 82 -5.24 11.20 -0.86
N HIS A 83 -4.86 10.96 -2.13
CA HIS A 83 -5.81 10.98 -3.24
C HIS A 83 -6.68 9.72 -3.30
N TYR A 84 -6.19 8.57 -2.84
CA TYR A 84 -6.95 7.33 -2.85
C TYR A 84 -8.37 7.45 -2.26
N PRO A 85 -8.59 8.01 -1.05
CA PRO A 85 -9.93 8.24 -0.53
C PRO A 85 -10.68 9.36 -1.28
N LEU A 86 -9.98 10.42 -1.68
CA LEU A 86 -10.60 11.56 -2.37
C LEU A 86 -11.21 11.19 -3.73
N GLN A 87 -10.60 10.25 -4.46
CA GLN A 87 -11.14 9.69 -5.71
C GLN A 87 -12.37 8.78 -5.52
N ARG A 88 -12.75 8.46 -4.27
CA ARG A 88 -13.79 7.46 -3.94
C ARG A 88 -14.91 8.01 -3.07
N TRP A 89 -14.78 9.23 -2.58
CA TRP A 89 -15.82 9.87 -1.79
C TRP A 89 -16.75 10.69 -2.67
N ALA A 90 -18.02 10.32 -2.67
CA ALA A 90 -19.06 11.12 -3.32
C ALA A 90 -19.34 12.41 -2.53
N GLY A 91 -19.69 13.48 -3.26
CA GLY A 91 -20.21 14.73 -2.69
C GLY A 91 -19.21 15.87 -2.57
N PHE A 92 -17.99 15.71 -3.07
CA PHE A 92 -17.03 16.81 -3.25
C PHE A 92 -17.25 17.52 -4.59
N ASP A 93 -17.13 18.84 -4.60
CA ASP A 93 -17.10 19.60 -5.85
C ASP A 93 -15.79 19.28 -6.59
N GLY A 94 -15.89 18.86 -7.86
CA GLY A 94 -14.74 18.36 -8.61
C GLY A 94 -14.41 16.87 -8.40
N ASP A 95 -15.32 16.06 -7.87
CA ASP A 95 -15.24 14.58 -7.85
C ASP A 95 -15.44 13.98 -9.26
N HIS A 96 -14.53 14.31 -10.17
CA HIS A 96 -14.39 13.67 -11.47
C HIS A 96 -13.12 12.81 -11.45
N LEU A 97 -13.16 11.68 -12.18
CA LEU A 97 -11.96 10.89 -12.46
C LEU A 97 -10.87 11.84 -12.96
N GLN A 98 -9.81 12.01 -12.15
CA GLN A 98 -8.64 12.76 -12.58
C GLN A 98 -7.98 11.96 -13.70
N SER A 99 -8.15 12.44 -14.93
CA SER A 99 -7.61 11.86 -16.16
C SER A 99 -6.12 12.09 -16.29
#